data_AF-A0A816X0T2-F1
#
_entry.id   AF-A0A816X0T2-F1
#
_cell.length_a   1.000
_cell.length_b   1.000
_cell.length_c   1.000
_cell.angle_alpha   90.00
_cell.angle_beta   90.00
_cell.angle_gamma   90.00
#
_symmetry.space_group_name_H-M   'P 1'
#
loop_
_entity.id
_entity.type
_entity.pdbx_description
1 polymer ?
#
loop_
_entity_poly.entity_id
_entity_poly.type
_entity_poly.pdbx_seq_one_letter_code
_entity_poly.pdbx_strand_id
1 'polypeptide(L)'
;MRHFDAETAEAMVFYDIEAMLAEQGRSFSDFGIPIPSVFCPLQSKNINKEEELRFGQKMYETLNEAQRLAVDKILGTHHGRSATTVSCFFIDGPGGTGKTYLYNTLCHLFKGPGVSVLTVAWTGIAPNLLAEGRTLGNGEVPANENDEIDLPTGCISNGNLADEIFGKYISLEDVPNLCDRVILCPKNEHSLIVNEQILQRLPGIEKVYSSVDDIECEDGEDVCNYPTEFLNSLTPSWMPHKLNLKAGAIVMLLRNLDMNRGLCNSSRPIVRHLHNHTVDCDVAT
;
A
#
# COMPACT_ATOMS: atom_id res chain seq x y z
N MET A 1 12.17 8.33 20.42
CA MET A 1 12.38 9.77 20.15
C MET A 1 13.82 10.01 19.70
N ARG A 2 14.06 10.52 18.48
CA ARG A 2 15.42 10.81 18.01
C ARG A 2 15.83 12.18 18.51
N HIS A 3 16.90 12.26 19.31
CA HIS A 3 17.47 13.53 19.76
C HIS A 3 18.14 14.24 18.58
N PHE A 4 17.44 15.18 17.96
CA PHE A 4 18.06 16.16 17.09
C PHE A 4 18.64 17.29 17.97
N ASP A 5 19.84 17.75 17.66
CA ASP A 5 20.39 18.97 18.26
C ASP A 5 19.59 20.21 17.80
N ALA A 6 19.74 21.31 18.54
CA ALA A 6 18.98 22.53 18.32
C ALA A 6 19.17 23.12 16.91
N GLU A 7 20.40 23.04 16.36
CA GLU A 7 20.71 23.53 15.01
C GLU A 7 19.99 22.68 13.94
N THR A 8 19.92 21.36 14.13
CA THR A 8 19.22 20.45 13.23
C THR A 8 17.70 20.67 13.29
N ALA A 9 17.14 20.83 14.49
CA ALA A 9 15.72 21.10 14.67
C ALA A 9 15.32 22.45 14.04
N GLU A 10 16.15 23.48 14.21
CA GLU A 10 15.93 24.79 13.60
C GLU A 10 15.95 24.69 12.07
N ALA A 11 16.97 24.06 11.48
CA ALA A 11 17.08 23.96 10.04
C ALA A 11 15.98 23.11 9.38
N MET A 12 15.42 22.11 10.08
CA MET A 12 14.24 21.36 9.62
C MET A 12 13.00 22.25 9.47
N VAL A 13 12.75 23.12 10.46
CA VAL A 13 11.62 24.06 10.43
C VAL A 13 11.72 25.01 9.25
N PHE A 14 12.92 25.50 8.91
CA PHE A 14 13.10 26.31 7.70
C PHE A 14 12.74 25.51 6.44
N TYR A 15 13.17 24.25 6.31
CA TYR A 15 12.79 23.46 5.13
C TYR A 15 11.28 23.23 4.99
N ASP A 16 10.59 22.93 6.08
CA ASP A 16 9.13 22.72 6.06
C ASP A 16 8.39 23.99 5.64
N ILE A 17 8.81 25.14 6.18
CA ILE A 17 8.23 26.44 5.80
C ILE A 17 8.54 26.78 4.34
N GLU A 18 9.76 26.51 3.84
CA GLU A 18 10.10 26.74 2.43
C GLU A 18 9.24 25.87 1.50
N ALA A 19 8.96 24.62 1.87
CA ALA A 19 8.08 23.73 1.12
C ALA A 19 6.63 24.26 1.10
N MET A 20 6.12 24.71 2.25
CA MET A 20 4.80 25.37 2.33
C MET A 20 4.72 26.65 1.50
N LEU A 21 5.79 27.45 1.50
CA LEU A 21 5.88 28.66 0.68
C LEU A 21 5.90 28.30 -0.82
N ALA A 22 6.62 27.25 -1.21
CA ALA A 22 6.70 26.79 -2.60
C ALA A 22 5.34 26.34 -3.15
N GLU A 23 4.48 25.72 -2.32
CA GLU A 23 3.09 25.40 -2.68
C GLU A 23 2.26 26.65 -3.01
N GLN A 24 2.61 27.79 -2.41
CA GLN A 24 1.99 29.09 -2.66
C GLN A 24 2.77 29.92 -3.70
N GLY A 25 3.74 29.32 -4.39
CA GLY A 25 4.59 29.99 -5.38
C GLY A 25 5.48 31.09 -4.79
N ARG A 26 5.87 30.94 -3.52
CA ARG A 26 6.75 31.84 -2.78
C ARG A 26 8.00 31.10 -2.31
N SER A 27 9.02 31.85 -1.92
CA SER A 27 10.25 31.35 -1.28
C SER A 27 10.67 32.30 -0.17
N PHE A 28 11.45 31.82 0.80
CA PHE A 28 12.11 32.66 1.81
C PHE A 28 12.94 33.80 1.22
N SER A 29 13.48 33.60 0.01
CA SER A 29 14.17 34.65 -0.74
C SER A 29 13.27 35.87 -1.02
N ASP A 30 11.96 35.67 -1.20
CA ASP A 30 10.98 36.75 -1.38
C ASP A 30 10.78 37.59 -0.10
N PHE A 31 11.16 37.03 1.05
CA PHE A 31 11.04 37.66 2.37
C PHE A 31 12.40 38.11 2.95
N GLY A 32 13.49 37.96 2.18
CA GLY A 32 14.84 38.31 2.62
C GLY A 32 15.39 37.40 3.72
N ILE A 33 14.83 36.20 3.88
CA ILE A 33 15.24 35.23 4.90
C ILE A 33 16.29 34.28 4.29
N PRO A 34 17.52 34.20 4.83
CA PRO A 34 18.52 33.26 4.33
C PRO A 34 18.18 31.84 4.79
N ILE A 35 18.14 30.90 3.86
CA ILE A 35 17.92 29.48 4.16
C ILE A 35 19.17 28.92 4.86
N PRO A 36 19.04 28.27 6.03
CA PRO A 36 20.17 27.64 6.71
C PRO A 36 20.84 26.58 5.82
N SER A 37 22.16 26.68 5.63
CA SER A 37 22.94 25.76 4.79
C SER A 37 23.13 24.36 5.40
N VAL A 38 22.64 24.14 6.62
CA VAL A 38 23.09 23.05 7.52
C VAL A 38 22.27 21.78 7.39
N PHE A 39 21.09 21.83 6.76
CA PHE A 39 20.23 20.67 6.66
C PHE A 39 20.03 20.21 5.22
N CYS A 40 20.45 18.96 4.97
CA CYS A 40 19.95 18.17 3.87
C CYS A 40 19.20 17.01 4.52
N PRO A 41 17.93 16.72 4.16
CA PRO A 41 17.21 15.54 4.66
C PRO A 41 17.95 14.21 4.41
N LEU A 42 19.00 14.26 3.57
CA LEU A 42 19.92 13.17 3.23
C LEU A 42 21.14 13.11 4.16
N GLN A 43 21.10 13.67 5.38
CA GLN A 43 22.20 13.50 6.34
C GLN A 43 22.58 12.01 6.41
N SER A 44 23.74 11.71 5.84
CA SER A 44 24.22 10.35 5.69
C SER A 44 24.45 9.82 7.10
N LYS A 45 23.78 8.73 7.45
CA LYS A 45 24.36 7.80 8.43
C LYS A 45 25.83 7.57 8.05
N ASN A 46 26.69 7.18 8.98
CA ASN A 46 28.02 6.69 8.64
C ASN A 46 27.88 5.45 7.73
N ILE A 47 27.75 5.69 6.42
CA ILE A 47 27.56 4.68 5.40
C ILE A 47 28.95 4.12 5.12
N ASN A 48 29.11 2.82 5.33
CA ASN A 48 30.32 2.11 4.93
C ASN A 48 30.35 2.00 3.40
N LYS A 49 30.93 3.01 2.75
CA LYS A 49 31.00 3.14 1.29
C LYS A 49 31.60 1.91 0.60
N GLU A 50 32.61 1.31 1.22
CA GLU A 50 33.30 0.13 0.68
C GLU A 50 32.39 -1.10 0.69
N GLU A 51 31.62 -1.27 1.77
CA GLU A 51 30.66 -2.36 1.90
C GLU A 51 29.47 -2.20 0.96
N GLU A 52 28.92 -0.98 0.83
CA GLU A 52 27.88 -0.65 -0.15
C GLU A 52 28.32 -0.96 -1.57
N LEU A 53 29.53 -0.53 -1.95
CA LEU A 53 30.09 -0.82 -3.27
C LEU A 53 30.23 -2.33 -3.50
N ARG A 54 30.73 -3.07 -2.50
CA ARG A 54 30.88 -4.52 -2.57
C ARG A 54 29.53 -5.22 -2.76
N PHE A 55 28.50 -4.81 -2.02
CA PHE A 55 27.15 -5.34 -2.19
C PHE A 55 26.58 -5.02 -3.57
N GLY A 56 26.72 -3.76 -4.02
CA GLY A 56 26.28 -3.33 -5.35
C GLY A 56 26.93 -4.11 -6.48
N GLN A 57 28.25 -4.35 -6.40
CA GLN A 57 28.99 -5.15 -7.39
C GLN A 57 28.50 -6.60 -7.44
N LYS A 58 28.30 -7.23 -6.28
CA LYS A 58 27.78 -8.60 -6.21
C LYS A 58 26.37 -8.71 -6.82
N MET A 59 25.52 -7.70 -6.59
CA MET A 59 24.18 -7.66 -7.20
C MET A 59 24.23 -7.38 -8.71
N TYR A 60 25.21 -6.60 -9.17
CA TYR A 60 25.39 -6.30 -10.58
C TYR A 60 25.76 -7.55 -11.41
N GLU A 61 26.57 -8.44 -10.84
CA GLU A 61 26.99 -9.70 -11.47
C GLU A 61 25.81 -10.63 -11.77
N THR A 62 24.74 -10.59 -10.95
CA THR A 62 23.56 -11.45 -11.08
C THR A 62 22.45 -10.85 -11.95
N LEU A 63 22.61 -9.61 -12.44
CA LEU A 63 21.62 -8.97 -13.31
C LEU A 63 21.51 -9.67 -14.66
N ASN A 64 20.28 -9.72 -15.18
CA ASN A 64 20.06 -10.11 -16.57
C ASN A 64 20.51 -9.01 -17.54
N GLU A 65 20.58 -9.33 -18.84
CA GLU A 65 21.09 -8.44 -19.87
C GLU A 65 20.34 -7.09 -19.94
N ALA A 66 19.00 -7.11 -19.86
CA ALA A 66 18.18 -5.90 -19.93
C ALA A 66 18.36 -5.01 -18.69
N GLN A 67 18.42 -5.60 -17.49
CA GLN A 67 18.69 -4.91 -16.25
C GLN A 67 20.10 -4.29 -16.25
N ARG A 68 21.10 -5.04 -16.70
CA ARG A 68 22.48 -4.57 -16.80
C ARG A 68 22.59 -3.38 -17.74
N LEU A 69 21.96 -3.46 -18.92
CA LEU A 69 21.89 -2.36 -19.87
C LEU A 69 21.28 -1.09 -19.25
N ALA A 70 20.22 -1.24 -18.44
CA ALA A 70 19.61 -0.13 -17.72
C ALA A 70 20.57 0.49 -16.69
N VAL A 71 21.27 -0.34 -15.90
CA VAL A 71 22.27 0.14 -14.93
C VAL A 71 23.39 0.91 -15.63
N ASP A 72 23.97 0.33 -16.68
CA ASP A 72 25.10 0.93 -17.38
C ASP A 72 24.73 2.28 -18.01
N LYS A 73 23.53 2.38 -18.58
CA LYS A 73 23.02 3.63 -19.15
C LYS A 73 22.83 4.71 -18.09
N ILE A 74 22.27 4.35 -16.92
CA ILE A 74 22.01 5.28 -15.83
C ILE A 74 23.33 5.75 -15.20
N LEU A 75 24.24 4.83 -14.87
CA LEU A 75 25.56 5.15 -14.31
C LEU A 75 26.42 5.95 -15.29
N GLY A 76 26.47 5.55 -16.56
CA GLY A 76 27.23 6.25 -17.61
C GLY A 76 26.77 7.69 -17.81
N THR A 77 25.47 7.94 -17.62
CA THR A 77 24.90 9.28 -17.68
C THR A 77 25.36 10.18 -16.52
N HIS A 78 25.66 9.59 -15.35
CA HIS A 78 26.17 10.31 -14.19
C HIS A 78 27.66 10.66 -14.33
N HIS A 79 28.49 9.74 -14.84
CA HIS A 79 29.94 9.91 -14.92
C HIS A 79 30.43 10.99 -15.90
N GLY A 80 29.56 11.56 -16.76
CA GLY A 80 29.95 12.49 -17.83
C GLY A 80 29.42 13.92 -17.73
N ARG A 81 28.85 14.35 -16.59
CA ARG A 81 28.07 15.60 -16.51
C ARG A 81 28.62 16.71 -15.61
N SER A 82 28.37 17.94 -16.05
CA SER A 82 28.44 19.16 -15.24
C SER A 82 27.20 19.26 -14.34
N ALA A 83 27.35 19.86 -13.15
CA ALA A 83 26.40 19.85 -12.04
C ALA A 83 25.00 20.45 -12.31
N THR A 84 24.71 20.94 -13.52
CA THR A 84 23.51 21.72 -13.84
C THR A 84 22.44 20.97 -14.63
N THR A 85 22.71 19.76 -15.13
CA THR A 85 21.73 19.01 -15.92
C THR A 85 21.01 17.95 -15.09
N VAL A 86 19.71 18.14 -14.87
CA VAL A 86 18.81 17.13 -14.28
C VAL A 86 18.55 16.02 -15.30
N SER A 87 18.44 14.78 -14.85
CA SER A 87 18.07 13.64 -15.69
C SER A 87 17.06 12.75 -15.01
N CYS A 88 16.05 12.35 -15.79
CA CYS A 88 14.98 11.49 -15.35
C CYS A 88 15.01 10.21 -16.19
N PHE A 89 14.88 9.07 -15.52
CA PHE A 89 14.80 7.76 -16.15
C PHE A 89 13.52 7.08 -15.69
N PHE A 90 12.84 6.44 -16.64
CA PHE A 90 11.69 5.59 -16.36
C PHE A 90 12.09 4.13 -16.59
N ILE A 91 11.93 3.29 -15.56
CA ILE A 91 12.20 1.86 -15.63
C ILE A 91 10.86 1.14 -15.73
N ASP A 92 10.58 0.58 -16.90
CA ASP A 92 9.38 -0.21 -17.15
C ASP A 92 9.69 -1.71 -17.21
N GLY A 93 8.73 -2.53 -16.80
CA GLY A 93 8.78 -3.98 -16.92
C GLY A 93 7.58 -4.66 -16.26
N PRO A 94 7.16 -5.85 -16.72
CA PRO A 94 6.08 -6.63 -16.12
C PRO A 94 6.26 -6.91 -14.61
N GLY A 95 5.18 -7.35 -13.94
CA GLY A 95 5.28 -7.83 -12.55
C GLY A 95 6.25 -9.01 -12.42
N GLY A 96 6.99 -9.10 -11.32
CA GLY A 96 7.92 -10.21 -11.05
C GLY A 96 9.27 -10.16 -11.79
N THR A 97 9.55 -9.14 -12.59
CA THR A 97 10.80 -9.02 -13.38
C THR A 97 12.01 -8.47 -12.61
N GLY A 98 11.90 -8.35 -11.29
CA GLY A 98 13.02 -7.91 -10.46
C GLY A 98 13.31 -6.39 -10.49
N LYS A 99 12.34 -5.52 -10.82
CA LYS A 99 12.53 -4.05 -10.79
C LYS A 99 13.07 -3.55 -9.44
N THR A 100 12.55 -4.08 -8.35
CA THR A 100 13.04 -3.78 -6.99
C THR A 100 14.51 -4.15 -6.83
N TYR A 101 14.92 -5.30 -7.34
CA TYR A 101 16.31 -5.75 -7.30
C TYR A 101 17.21 -4.77 -8.06
N LEU A 102 16.78 -4.34 -9.26
CA LEU A 102 17.47 -3.32 -10.06
C LEU A 102 17.61 -1.97 -9.32
N TYR A 103 16.54 -1.49 -8.67
CA TYR A 103 16.59 -0.25 -7.88
C TYR A 103 17.59 -0.34 -6.72
N ASN A 104 17.61 -1.47 -6.00
CA ASN A 104 18.57 -1.69 -4.92
C ASN A 104 20.02 -1.77 -5.42
N THR A 105 20.26 -2.44 -6.56
CA THR A 105 21.57 -2.47 -7.20
C THR A 105 22.06 -1.05 -7.51
N LEU A 106 21.21 -0.22 -8.11
CA LEU A 106 21.54 1.19 -8.37
C LEU A 106 21.83 1.96 -7.09
N CYS A 107 21.03 1.78 -6.03
CA CYS A 107 21.24 2.45 -4.75
C CYS A 107 22.62 2.16 -4.18
N HIS A 108 23.02 0.89 -4.11
CA HIS A 108 24.34 0.48 -3.61
C HIS A 108 25.47 1.02 -4.49
N LEU A 109 25.33 0.92 -5.81
CA LEU A 109 26.34 1.39 -6.77
C LEU A 109 26.52 2.91 -6.78
N PHE A 110 25.50 3.69 -6.42
CA PHE A 110 25.61 5.14 -6.22
C PHE A 110 26.14 5.51 -4.83
N LYS A 111 25.71 4.79 -3.78
CA LYS A 111 26.18 5.04 -2.41
C LYS A 111 27.68 4.76 -2.22
N GLY A 112 28.21 3.73 -2.89
CA GLY A 112 29.63 3.37 -2.81
C GLY A 112 30.59 4.52 -3.17
N PRO A 113 30.44 5.18 -4.33
CA PRO A 113 31.16 6.40 -4.68
C PRO A 113 30.83 7.64 -3.82
N GLY A 114 29.86 7.54 -2.89
CA GLY A 114 29.45 8.64 -2.02
C GLY A 114 28.38 9.55 -2.61
N VAL A 115 27.64 9.10 -3.63
CA VAL A 115 26.48 9.83 -4.15
C VAL A 115 25.32 9.68 -3.16
N SER A 116 24.70 10.80 -2.80
CA SER A 116 23.50 10.79 -1.96
C SER A 116 22.32 10.26 -2.76
N VAL A 117 21.74 9.14 -2.30
CA VAL A 117 20.58 8.50 -2.94
C VAL A 117 19.36 8.64 -2.02
N LEU A 118 18.26 9.13 -2.57
CA LEU A 118 16.96 9.20 -1.90
C LEU A 118 16.00 8.18 -2.53
N THR A 119 15.54 7.22 -1.74
CA THR A 119 14.57 6.20 -2.14
C THR A 119 13.20 6.53 -1.55
N VAL A 120 12.23 6.83 -2.41
CA VAL A 120 10.86 7.18 -2.02
C VAL A 120 9.85 6.36 -2.80
N ALA A 121 8.73 5.98 -2.16
CA ALA A 121 7.55 5.45 -2.84
C ALA A 121 6.27 6.02 -2.22
N TRP A 122 5.22 6.18 -3.04
CA TRP A 122 3.98 6.87 -2.66
C TRP A 122 3.24 6.17 -1.50
N THR A 123 3.04 4.85 -1.55
CA THR A 123 2.41 4.06 -0.47
C THR A 123 2.73 2.57 -0.63
N GLY A 124 2.62 1.76 0.44
CA GLY A 124 2.63 0.29 0.38
C GLY A 124 3.93 -0.37 0.85
N ILE A 125 4.17 -1.62 0.47
CA ILE A 125 5.37 -2.40 0.87
C ILE A 125 6.65 -1.97 0.14
N ALA A 126 6.53 -1.16 -0.92
CA ALA A 126 7.66 -0.81 -1.78
C ALA A 126 8.83 -0.11 -1.05
N PRO A 127 8.61 0.85 -0.12
CA PRO A 127 9.67 1.41 0.70
C PRO A 127 10.45 0.36 1.50
N ASN A 128 9.76 -0.63 2.07
CA ASN A 128 10.42 -1.70 2.85
C ASN A 128 11.32 -2.59 1.99
N LEU A 129 11.06 -2.65 0.69
CA LEU A 129 11.83 -3.45 -0.26
C LEU A 129 12.99 -2.66 -0.88
N LEU A 130 13.06 -1.35 -0.67
CA LEU A 130 14.12 -0.48 -1.15
C LEU A 130 15.14 -0.20 -0.04
N ALA A 131 16.42 -0.13 -0.40
CA ALA A 131 17.48 0.25 0.53
C ALA A 131 17.18 1.63 1.14
N GLU A 132 16.88 1.65 2.44
CA GLU A 132 16.46 2.84 3.19
C GLU A 132 15.21 3.54 2.62
N GLY A 133 14.34 2.79 1.93
CA GLY A 133 13.14 3.33 1.30
C GLY A 133 12.20 4.00 2.29
N ARG A 134 11.64 5.14 1.89
CA ARG A 134 10.67 5.91 2.68
C ARG A 134 9.33 5.99 1.97
N THR A 135 8.26 5.93 2.74
CA THR A 135 6.94 6.35 2.25
C THR A 135 6.95 7.86 2.05
N LEU A 136 6.41 8.30 0.92
CA LEU A 136 6.05 9.70 0.74
C LEU A 136 4.76 9.92 1.54
N GLY A 137 4.85 10.58 2.69
CA GLY A 137 3.77 10.65 3.67
C GLY A 137 4.35 10.47 5.07
N ASN A 138 4.38 11.56 5.83
CA ASN A 138 5.32 11.73 6.91
C ASN A 138 4.84 11.04 8.18
N GLY A 139 5.55 10.01 8.67
CA GLY A 139 5.32 9.41 9.99
C GLY A 139 5.64 10.36 11.15
N GLU A 140 4.98 11.51 11.16
CA GLU A 140 5.23 12.71 11.97
C GLU A 140 4.28 12.85 13.15
N VAL A 141 3.28 11.98 13.30
CA VAL A 141 2.39 12.08 14.46
C VAL A 141 3.16 11.65 15.70
N PRO A 142 3.42 12.56 16.65
CA PRO A 142 4.18 12.23 17.85
C PRO A 142 3.43 11.20 18.68
N ALA A 143 4.15 10.16 19.10
CA ALA A 143 3.62 9.17 20.05
C ALA A 143 3.58 9.76 21.46
N ASN A 144 2.56 9.41 22.24
CA ASN A 144 2.40 9.80 23.63
C ASN A 144 3.39 9.04 24.54
N GLU A 145 3.32 9.24 25.86
CA GLU A 145 4.24 8.64 26.85
C GLU A 145 4.23 7.09 26.84
N ASN A 146 3.22 6.46 26.22
CA ASN A 146 3.08 5.01 26.08
C ASN A 146 3.52 4.48 24.69
N ASP A 147 4.16 5.30 23.86
CA ASP A 147 4.52 4.97 22.47
C ASP A 147 3.30 4.74 21.55
N GLU A 148 2.14 5.32 21.90
CA GLU A 148 0.90 5.26 21.12
C GLU A 148 0.67 6.56 20.34
N ILE A 149 0.10 6.47 19.15
CA ILE A 149 -0.22 7.64 18.34
C ILE A 149 -1.63 8.14 18.68
N ASP A 150 -1.73 9.38 19.16
CA ASP A 150 -3.04 10.00 19.39
C ASP A 150 -3.72 10.30 18.04
N LEU A 151 -4.91 9.75 17.85
CA LEU A 151 -5.71 10.02 16.66
C LEU A 151 -6.26 11.46 16.72
N PRO A 152 -6.21 12.23 15.62
CA PRO A 152 -6.84 13.54 15.56
C PRO A 152 -8.33 13.44 15.93
N THR A 153 -8.84 14.40 16.69
CA THR A 153 -10.24 14.39 17.16
C THR A 153 -11.29 14.37 16.03
N GLY A 154 -10.93 14.80 14.82
CA GLY A 154 -11.77 14.68 13.62
C GLY A 154 -11.75 13.32 12.92
N CYS A 155 -10.83 12.43 13.32
CA CYS A 155 -10.66 11.08 12.74
C CYS A 155 -11.30 9.99 13.61
N ILE A 156 -11.90 10.36 14.73
CA ILE A 156 -12.52 9.42 15.68
C ILE A 156 -14.04 9.49 15.49
N SER A 157 -14.63 8.37 15.07
CA SER A 157 -16.08 8.19 15.12
C SER A 157 -16.49 7.87 16.56
N ASN A 158 -17.45 8.64 17.10
CA ASN A 158 -18.05 8.36 18.42
C ASN A 158 -19.33 7.51 18.30
N GLY A 159 -19.73 7.15 17.08
CA GLY A 159 -20.93 6.42 16.76
C GLY A 159 -20.65 5.06 16.13
N ASN A 160 -21.65 4.52 15.45
CA ASN A 160 -21.49 3.32 14.65
C ASN A 160 -21.00 3.73 13.25
N LEU A 161 -19.78 3.32 12.90
CA LEU A 161 -19.16 3.69 11.63
C LEU A 161 -19.96 3.22 10.40
N ALA A 162 -20.66 2.08 10.50
CA ALA A 162 -21.52 1.63 9.41
C ALA A 162 -22.76 2.55 9.24
N ASP A 163 -23.32 3.10 10.33
CA ASP A 163 -24.38 4.12 10.25
C ASP A 163 -23.90 5.40 9.60
N GLU A 164 -22.71 5.86 9.98
CA GLU A 164 -22.14 7.12 9.50
C GLU A 164 -21.75 7.04 8.02
N ILE A 165 -21.18 5.91 7.59
CA ILE A 165 -20.69 5.73 6.22
C ILE A 165 -21.79 5.23 5.28
N PHE A 166 -22.64 4.28 5.68
CA PHE A 166 -23.62 3.66 4.78
C PHE A 166 -25.07 4.02 5.11
N GLY A 167 -25.33 4.69 6.23
CA GLY A 167 -26.68 4.98 6.69
C GLY A 167 -27.32 3.81 7.45
N LYS A 168 -28.32 4.11 8.27
CA LYS A 168 -29.07 3.10 9.05
C LYS A 168 -29.97 2.20 8.20
N TYR A 169 -30.40 2.71 7.05
CA TYR A 169 -31.27 2.03 6.10
C TYR A 169 -30.70 2.25 4.71
N ILE A 170 -30.57 1.18 3.92
CA ILE A 170 -30.03 1.23 2.56
C ILE A 170 -31.14 0.77 1.62
N SER A 171 -31.62 1.64 0.72
CA SER A 171 -32.52 1.19 -0.35
C SER A 171 -31.69 0.69 -1.55
N LEU A 172 -32.31 -0.10 -2.44
CA LEU A 172 -31.62 -0.56 -3.67
C LEU A 172 -31.27 0.61 -4.61
N GLU A 173 -31.98 1.73 -4.50
CA GLU A 173 -31.72 2.96 -5.27
C GLU A 173 -30.49 3.71 -4.76
N ASP A 174 -30.15 3.54 -3.48
CA ASP A 174 -28.97 4.18 -2.87
C ASP A 174 -27.66 3.46 -3.23
N VAL A 175 -27.72 2.14 -3.48
CA VAL A 175 -26.55 1.27 -3.64
C VAL A 175 -25.51 1.79 -4.64
N PRO A 176 -25.87 2.28 -5.84
CA PRO A 176 -24.88 2.83 -6.78
C PRO A 176 -24.06 3.99 -6.19
N ASN A 177 -24.66 4.81 -5.31
CA ASN A 177 -23.98 5.94 -4.66
C ASN A 177 -23.10 5.50 -3.46
N LEU A 178 -23.14 4.21 -3.09
CA LEU A 178 -22.35 3.64 -2.00
C LEU A 178 -21.07 2.97 -2.49
N CYS A 179 -20.87 2.82 -3.82
CA CYS A 179 -19.70 2.16 -4.41
C CYS A 179 -18.36 2.85 -4.09
N ASP A 180 -18.39 4.16 -3.82
CA ASP A 180 -17.21 4.95 -3.47
C ASP A 180 -16.88 4.92 -1.96
N ARG A 181 -17.71 4.25 -1.15
CA ARG A 181 -17.55 4.19 0.30
C ARG A 181 -16.88 2.88 0.71
N VAL A 182 -15.99 2.96 1.69
CA VAL A 182 -15.29 1.78 2.23
C VAL A 182 -15.00 1.94 3.72
N ILE A 183 -15.11 0.85 4.46
CA ILE A 183 -14.61 0.73 5.83
C ILE A 183 -13.44 -0.24 5.80
N LEU A 184 -12.30 0.21 6.33
CA LEU A 184 -11.10 -0.62 6.47
C LEU A 184 -10.96 -1.05 7.93
N CYS A 185 -10.68 -2.33 8.14
CA CYS A 185 -10.46 -2.89 9.47
C CYS A 185 -9.05 -3.49 9.57
N PRO A 186 -8.37 -3.39 10.73
CA PRO A 186 -7.06 -4.00 10.92
C PRO A 186 -7.06 -5.54 10.86
N LYS A 187 -8.20 -6.18 11.15
CA LYS A 187 -8.37 -7.64 11.18
C LYS A 187 -9.60 -8.05 10.37
N ASN A 188 -9.52 -9.22 9.74
CA ASN A 188 -10.62 -9.80 8.95
C ASN A 188 -11.87 -10.04 9.80
N GLU A 189 -11.71 -10.53 11.04
CA GLU A 189 -12.83 -10.76 11.96
C GLU A 189 -13.71 -9.52 12.14
N HIS A 190 -13.09 -8.36 12.36
CA HIS A 190 -13.83 -7.09 12.51
C HIS A 190 -14.48 -6.67 11.19
N SER A 191 -13.80 -6.87 10.04
CA SER A 191 -14.40 -6.57 8.73
C SER A 191 -15.63 -7.44 8.45
N LEU A 192 -15.61 -8.72 8.86
CA LEU A 192 -16.75 -9.63 8.71
C LEU A 192 -17.95 -9.17 9.53
N ILE A 193 -17.72 -8.73 10.77
CA ILE A 193 -18.77 -8.18 11.64
C ILE A 193 -19.42 -6.95 10.99
N VAL A 194 -18.61 -6.02 10.46
CA VAL A 194 -19.13 -4.81 9.80
C VAL A 194 -19.86 -5.15 8.49
N ASN A 195 -19.31 -6.06 7.69
CA ASN A 195 -19.94 -6.52 6.45
C ASN A 195 -21.31 -7.15 6.71
N GLU A 196 -21.43 -8.00 7.74
CA GLU A 196 -22.69 -8.60 8.14
C GLU A 196 -23.69 -7.53 8.61
N GLN A 197 -23.25 -6.55 9.40
CA GLN A 197 -24.10 -5.42 9.82
C GLN A 197 -24.63 -4.62 8.61
N ILE A 198 -23.82 -4.39 7.58
CA ILE A 198 -24.24 -3.68 6.36
C ILE A 198 -25.19 -4.56 5.53
N LEU A 199 -24.90 -5.85 5.40
CA LEU A 199 -25.75 -6.81 4.70
C LEU A 199 -27.14 -6.91 5.33
N GLN A 200 -27.24 -6.85 6.65
CA GLN A 200 -28.53 -6.87 7.33
C GLN A 200 -29.38 -5.61 7.09
N ARG A 201 -28.77 -4.48 6.71
CA ARG A 201 -29.49 -3.24 6.34
C ARG A 201 -30.04 -3.27 4.93
N LEU A 202 -29.47 -4.09 4.05
CA LEU A 202 -29.97 -4.27 2.69
C LEU A 202 -31.32 -5.00 2.72
N PRO A 203 -32.29 -4.54 1.92
CA PRO A 203 -33.57 -5.20 1.77
C PRO A 203 -33.40 -6.50 0.99
N GLY A 204 -34.40 -7.38 1.09
CA GLY A 204 -34.46 -8.62 0.33
C GLY A 204 -34.02 -9.86 1.11
N ILE A 205 -34.14 -11.00 0.43
CA ILE A 205 -33.92 -12.31 1.02
C ILE A 205 -32.43 -12.62 0.98
N GLU A 206 -31.89 -12.98 2.14
CA GLU A 206 -30.52 -13.46 2.27
C GLU A 206 -30.39 -14.87 1.67
N LYS A 207 -29.35 -15.07 0.87
CA LYS A 207 -28.94 -16.38 0.38
C LYS A 207 -27.55 -16.70 0.91
N VAL A 208 -27.42 -17.90 1.45
CA VAL A 208 -26.16 -18.42 1.97
C VAL A 208 -25.54 -19.36 0.94
N TYR A 209 -24.30 -19.09 0.57
CA TYR A 209 -23.45 -20.00 -0.19
C TYR A 209 -22.43 -20.60 0.76
N SER A 210 -22.45 -21.93 0.89
CA SER A 210 -21.45 -22.67 1.67
C SER A 210 -20.33 -23.16 0.74
N SER A 211 -19.09 -23.14 1.21
CA SER A 211 -17.99 -23.88 0.57
C SER A 211 -18.30 -25.37 0.49
N VAL A 212 -17.60 -26.06 -0.41
CA VAL A 212 -17.54 -27.52 -0.43
C VAL A 212 -16.36 -27.92 0.44
N ASP A 213 -16.61 -28.69 1.49
CA ASP A 213 -15.63 -29.01 2.54
C ASP A 213 -15.10 -30.45 2.42
N ASP A 214 -14.77 -30.88 1.20
CA ASP A 214 -14.08 -32.16 0.99
C ASP A 214 -12.56 -31.97 1.08
N ILE A 215 -11.91 -32.80 1.88
CA ILE A 215 -10.45 -32.90 1.93
C ILE A 215 -10.02 -33.98 0.93
N GLU A 216 -9.18 -33.63 -0.03
CA GLU A 216 -8.43 -34.62 -0.81
C GLU A 216 -7.31 -35.20 0.07
N CYS A 217 -7.60 -36.30 0.79
CA CYS A 217 -6.61 -37.08 1.53
C CYS A 217 -6.22 -38.33 0.72
N GLU A 218 -4.91 -38.58 0.55
CA GLU A 218 -4.43 -39.84 -0.04
C GLU A 218 -4.60 -41.03 0.92
N ASP A 219 -4.54 -40.78 2.24
CA ASP A 219 -4.71 -41.77 3.30
C ASP A 219 -5.92 -41.42 4.19
N GLY A 220 -6.88 -42.33 4.31
CA GLY A 220 -8.16 -42.11 5.01
C GLY A 220 -8.06 -41.87 6.53
N GLU A 221 -6.86 -41.96 7.13
CA GLU A 221 -6.63 -41.66 8.55
C GLU A 221 -6.55 -40.15 8.84
N ASP A 222 -6.14 -39.33 7.86
CA ASP A 222 -6.01 -37.87 8.04
C ASP A 222 -7.34 -37.13 8.05
N VAL A 223 -8.40 -37.72 7.48
CA VAL A 223 -9.76 -37.15 7.48
C VAL A 223 -10.29 -36.98 8.91
N CYS A 224 -9.89 -37.86 9.84
CA CYS A 224 -10.27 -37.80 11.25
C CYS A 224 -9.56 -36.68 12.03
N ASN A 225 -8.45 -36.14 11.51
CA ASN A 225 -7.68 -35.08 12.17
C ASN A 225 -8.27 -33.68 11.95
N TYR A 226 -9.22 -33.52 11.01
CA TYR A 226 -9.79 -32.24 10.63
C TYR A 226 -11.33 -32.33 10.64
N PRO A 227 -11.97 -32.22 11.82
CA PRO A 227 -13.43 -32.24 11.91
C PRO A 227 -14.03 -31.10 11.07
N THR A 228 -15.22 -31.32 10.52
CA THR A 228 -15.91 -30.33 9.67
C THR A 228 -16.07 -29.00 10.40
N GLU A 229 -16.32 -29.01 11.72
CA GLU A 229 -16.41 -27.79 12.53
C GLU A 229 -15.10 -26.98 12.54
N PHE A 230 -13.95 -27.66 12.52
CA PHE A 230 -12.64 -27.00 12.43
C PHE A 230 -12.42 -26.41 11.04
N LEU A 231 -12.70 -27.15 9.97
CA LEU A 231 -12.63 -26.63 8.60
C LEU A 231 -13.54 -25.41 8.40
N ASN A 232 -14.74 -25.46 8.97
CA ASN A 232 -15.73 -24.39 8.88
C ASN A 232 -15.36 -23.15 9.71
N SER A 233 -14.46 -23.31 10.68
CA SER A 233 -13.88 -22.21 11.44
C SER A 233 -12.73 -21.51 10.71
N LEU A 234 -12.14 -22.15 9.70
CA LEU A 234 -11.08 -21.53 8.91
C LEU A 234 -11.66 -20.38 8.11
N THR A 235 -11.09 -19.19 8.32
CA THR A 235 -11.31 -18.00 7.51
C THR A 235 -10.02 -17.68 6.77
N PRO A 236 -9.60 -18.52 5.81
CA PRO A 236 -8.42 -18.24 5.02
C PRO A 236 -8.60 -16.89 4.31
N SER A 237 -7.48 -16.23 4.00
CA SER A 237 -7.45 -14.88 3.39
C SER A 237 -8.21 -14.73 2.07
N TRP A 238 -8.81 -15.80 1.57
CA TRP A 238 -9.38 -15.90 0.23
C TRP A 238 -10.89 -16.12 0.16
N MET A 239 -11.61 -16.49 1.23
CA MET A 239 -13.09 -16.44 1.35
C MET A 239 -13.55 -17.08 2.69
N PRO A 240 -14.64 -16.59 3.31
CA PRO A 240 -15.28 -17.30 4.42
C PRO A 240 -15.98 -18.57 3.93
N HIS A 241 -16.08 -19.60 4.78
CA HIS A 241 -16.86 -20.82 4.46
C HIS A 241 -18.32 -20.47 4.11
N LYS A 242 -18.94 -19.57 4.87
CA LYS A 242 -20.30 -19.12 4.61
C LYS A 242 -20.27 -17.72 4.02
N LEU A 243 -20.75 -17.60 2.79
CA LEU A 243 -20.91 -16.33 2.11
C LEU A 243 -22.40 -15.98 2.07
N ASN A 244 -22.79 -15.05 2.93
CA ASN A 244 -24.14 -14.49 3.00
C ASN A 244 -24.26 -13.35 1.99
N LEU A 245 -25.28 -13.37 1.13
CA LEU A 245 -25.50 -12.33 0.11
C LEU A 245 -26.98 -11.93 0.02
N LYS A 246 -27.22 -10.69 -0.40
CA LYS A 246 -28.53 -10.14 -0.77
C LYS A 246 -28.41 -9.40 -2.10
N ALA A 247 -29.52 -9.22 -2.80
CA ALA A 247 -29.57 -8.28 -3.93
C ALA A 247 -29.18 -6.87 -3.44
N GLY A 248 -28.36 -6.17 -4.21
CA GLY A 248 -27.77 -4.88 -3.83
C GLY A 248 -26.46 -4.98 -3.03
N ALA A 249 -26.00 -6.19 -2.64
CA ALA A 249 -24.70 -6.33 -1.99
C ALA A 249 -23.56 -5.94 -2.95
N ILE A 250 -22.62 -5.12 -2.49
CA ILE A 250 -21.38 -4.83 -3.21
C ILE A 250 -20.37 -5.90 -2.81
N VAL A 251 -19.93 -6.70 -3.78
CA VAL A 251 -18.98 -7.79 -3.55
C VAL A 251 -17.64 -7.49 -4.20
N MET A 252 -16.55 -8.06 -3.68
CA MET A 252 -15.22 -7.91 -4.26
C MET A 252 -14.83 -9.20 -4.98
N LEU A 253 -14.38 -9.09 -6.24
CA LEU A 253 -13.76 -10.22 -6.93
C LEU A 253 -12.39 -10.50 -6.33
N LEU A 254 -12.12 -11.75 -5.99
CA LEU A 254 -10.84 -12.18 -5.42
C LEU A 254 -9.91 -12.86 -6.43
N ARG A 255 -10.36 -12.99 -7.69
CA ARG A 255 -9.63 -13.60 -8.81
C ARG A 255 -9.92 -12.86 -10.10
N ASN A 256 -8.98 -12.95 -11.04
CA ASN A 256 -9.18 -12.42 -12.39
C ASN A 256 -10.10 -13.37 -13.17
N LEU A 257 -11.23 -12.86 -13.63
CA LEU A 257 -12.20 -13.61 -14.46
C LEU A 257 -12.10 -13.20 -15.93
N ASP A 258 -12.09 -11.89 -16.20
CA ASP A 258 -11.93 -11.33 -17.54
C ASP A 258 -11.31 -9.94 -17.46
N MET A 259 -10.00 -9.86 -17.68
CA MET A 259 -9.24 -8.61 -17.60
C MET A 259 -9.63 -7.62 -18.70
N ASN A 260 -10.09 -8.10 -19.87
CA ASN A 260 -10.46 -7.23 -20.98
C ASN A 260 -11.77 -6.47 -20.70
N ARG A 261 -12.60 -7.01 -19.79
CA ARG A 261 -13.86 -6.42 -19.35
C ARG A 261 -13.77 -5.75 -17.97
N GLY A 262 -12.57 -5.63 -17.41
CA GLY A 262 -12.37 -5.04 -16.08
C GLY A 262 -12.84 -5.93 -14.91
N LEU A 263 -13.06 -7.23 -15.14
CA LEU A 263 -13.40 -8.22 -14.11
C LEU A 263 -12.12 -8.83 -13.54
N CYS A 264 -11.34 -8.01 -12.85
CA CYS A 264 -10.10 -8.40 -12.20
C CYS A 264 -10.25 -8.49 -10.69
N ASN A 265 -9.20 -8.98 -10.02
CA ASN A 265 -9.12 -8.96 -8.58
C ASN A 265 -9.32 -7.52 -8.06
N SER A 266 -10.08 -7.37 -6.98
CA SER A 266 -10.51 -6.10 -6.40
C SER A 266 -11.60 -5.33 -7.15
N SER A 267 -12.11 -5.82 -8.29
CA SER A 267 -13.32 -5.24 -8.90
C SER A 267 -14.53 -5.40 -7.98
N ARG A 268 -15.40 -4.39 -7.94
CA ARG A 268 -16.51 -4.27 -6.97
C ARG A 268 -17.90 -4.27 -7.63
N PRO A 269 -18.38 -5.40 -8.17
CA PRO A 269 -19.72 -5.46 -8.75
C PRO A 269 -20.83 -5.44 -7.68
N ILE A 270 -22.01 -5.01 -8.11
CA ILE A 270 -23.25 -5.01 -7.33
C ILE A 270 -24.08 -6.23 -7.70
N VAL A 271 -24.46 -7.03 -6.70
CA VAL A 271 -25.33 -8.20 -6.89
C VAL A 271 -26.72 -7.77 -7.36
N ARG A 272 -27.20 -8.38 -8.45
CA ARG A 272 -28.57 -8.21 -8.96
C ARG A 272 -29.45 -9.40 -8.61
N HIS A 273 -29.00 -10.60 -8.95
CA HIS A 273 -29.78 -11.82 -8.76
C HIS A 273 -28.92 -12.96 -8.20
N LEU A 274 -29.53 -13.73 -7.30
CA LEU A 274 -28.89 -14.82 -6.58
C LEU A 274 -29.50 -16.15 -6.99
N HIS A 275 -28.79 -16.92 -7.82
CA HIS A 275 -29.19 -18.27 -8.25
C HIS A 275 -28.52 -19.34 -7.38
N ASN A 276 -28.76 -20.62 -7.66
CA ASN A 276 -28.25 -21.69 -6.80
C ASN A 276 -26.73 -21.84 -6.86
N HIS A 277 -26.14 -21.66 -8.04
CA HIS A 277 -24.70 -21.84 -8.27
C HIS A 277 -24.07 -20.66 -9.01
N THR A 278 -24.83 -19.59 -9.25
CA THR A 278 -24.36 -18.39 -9.94
C THR A 278 -24.89 -17.14 -9.25
N VAL A 279 -24.11 -16.08 -9.36
CA VAL A 279 -24.45 -14.73 -8.87
C VAL A 279 -24.39 -13.81 -10.09
N ASP A 280 -25.51 -13.14 -10.36
CA ASP A 280 -25.59 -12.13 -11.42
C ASP A 280 -25.29 -10.75 -10.83
N CYS A 281 -24.49 -9.98 -11.55
CA CYS A 281 -23.77 -8.83 -11.01
C CYS A 281 -23.62 -7.74 -12.08
N ASP A 282 -23.91 -6.50 -11.70
CA ASP A 282 -23.57 -5.33 -12.51
C ASP A 282 -22.24 -4.74 -12.04
N VAL A 283 -21.35 -4.44 -12.98
CA VAL A 283 -20.13 -3.70 -12.68
C VAL A 283 -20.50 -2.23 -12.54
N ALA A 284 -20.35 -1.66 -11.34
CA ALA A 284 -20.42 -0.23 -11.15
C ALA A 284 -19.33 0.41 -12.02
N THR A 285 -19.73 1.25 -12.99
CA THR A 285 -18.83 1.97 -13.91
C THR A 285 -18.60 3.38 -13.40
#